data_AF-A0A133YGC5-F1
#
_entry.id   AF-A0A133YGC5-F1
#
_cell.length_a   1.000
_cell.length_b   1.000
_cell.length_c   1.000
_cell.angle_alpha   90.00
_cell.angle_beta   90.00
_cell.angle_gamma   90.00
#
_symmetry.space_group_name_H-M   'P 1'
#
loop_
_entity.id
_entity.type
_entity.pdbx_description
1 polymer ?
#
loop_
_entity_poly.entity_id
_entity_poly.type
_entity_poly.pdbx_seq_one_letter_code
_entity_poly.pdbx_strand_id
1 'polypeptide(L)' 'MLVFEWDENKNKLNQKKYGISFDEARTVFYDEAAIVFDNP' A
#
# COMPACT_ATOMS: atom_id res chain seq x y z
N MET A 1 5.27 -14.38 -5.73
CA MET A 1 5.81 -13.13 -5.14
C MET A 1 5.05 -11.98 -5.78
N LEU A 2 4.40 -11.12 -4.99
CA LEU A 2 3.65 -9.98 -5.53
C LEU A 2 4.63 -8.90 -6.00
N VAL A 3 4.40 -8.38 -7.21
CA VAL A 3 5.19 -7.27 -7.76
C VAL A 3 4.32 -6.03 -7.67
N PHE A 4 4.88 -4.97 -7.08
CA PHE A 4 4.22 -3.67 -6.96
C PHE A 4 5.01 -2.64 -7.76
N GLU A 5 4.28 -1.79 -8.48
CA GLU A 5 4.84 -0.64 -9.17
C GLU A 5 4.02 0.60 -8.83
N TRP A 6 4.69 1.73 -8.72
CA TRP A 6 4.05 3.02 -8.50
C TRP A 6 4.96 4.16 -8.97
N ASP A 7 4.35 5.33 -9.09
CA ASP A 7 5.06 6.58 -9.34
C ASP A 7 5.69 7.10 -8.03
N GLU A 8 7.01 7.33 -8.02
CA GLU A 8 7.73 7.81 -6.84
C GLU A 8 7.34 9.22 -6.39
N ASN A 9 6.87 10.08 -7.31
CA ASN A 9 6.32 11.37 -6.93
C ASN A 9 5.00 11.18 -6.17
N LYS A 10 4.17 10.21 -6.56
CA LYS A 10 2.95 9.87 -5.80
C LYS A 10 3.30 9.29 -4.43
N ASN A 11 4.31 8.43 -4.32
CA ASN A 11 4.79 7.90 -3.04
C ASN A 11 5.19 9.03 -2.07
N LYS A 12 6.01 9.98 -2.54
CA LYS A 12 6.42 11.16 -1.75
C LYS A 12 5.23 12.05 -1.34
N LEU A 13 4.28 12.27 -2.27
CA LEU A 13 3.06 13.02 -1.96
C LEU A 13 2.21 12.30 -0.91
N ASN A 14 2.14 10.96 -0.96
CA ASN A 14 1.40 10.16 0.00
C ASN A 14 2.02 10.25 1.40
N GLN A 15 3.35 10.14 1.49
CA GLN A 15 4.10 10.35 2.74
C GLN A 15 3.84 11.74 3.32
N LYS A 16 3.82 12.79 2.48
CA LYS A 16 3.53 14.15 2.94
C LYS A 16 2.09 14.34 3.41
N LYS A 17 1.12 13.74 2.72
CA LYS A 17 -0.32 13.92 3.00
C LYS A 17 -0.83 13.06 4.15
N TYR A 18 -0.37 11.82 4.23
CA TYR A 18 -0.92 10.80 5.12
C TYR A 18 0.11 10.20 6.07
N GLY A 19 1.39 10.57 5.95
CA GLY A 19 2.45 10.06 6.81
C GLY A 19 2.90 8.63 6.49
N ILE A 20 2.44 8.04 5.37
CA ILE A 20 2.72 6.64 5.03
C ILE A 20 3.26 6.51 3.59
N SER A 21 4.27 5.65 3.42
CA SER A 21 4.86 5.30 2.13
C SER A 21 4.10 4.16 1.45
N PHE A 22 4.22 4.02 0.14
CA PHE A 22 3.67 2.86 -0.57
C PHE A 22 4.41 1.55 -0.24
N ASP A 23 5.70 1.62 0.09
CA ASP A 23 6.47 0.47 0.61
C ASP A 23 5.93 -0.06 1.93
N GLU A 24 5.45 0.84 2.81
CA GLU A 24 4.79 0.46 4.05
C GLU A 24 3.35 0.01 3.80
N ALA A 25 2.59 0.76 3.00
CA ALA A 25 1.21 0.40 2.69
C ALA A 25 1.09 -0.99 2.04
N ARG A 26 2.07 -1.41 1.21
CA ARG A 26 2.02 -2.75 0.59
C ARG A 26 2.14 -3.90 1.59
N THR A 27 2.58 -3.67 2.83
CA THR A 27 2.71 -4.76 3.81
C THR A 27 1.36 -5.35 4.17
N VAL A 28 0.27 -4.58 4.01
CA VAL A 28 -1.11 -5.06 4.23
C VAL A 28 -1.47 -6.27 3.35
N PHE A 29 -0.88 -6.39 2.15
CA PHE A 29 -1.12 -7.51 1.26
C PHE A 29 -0.43 -8.81 1.70
N TYR A 30 0.42 -8.75 2.72
CA TYR A 30 1.09 -9.90 3.32
C TYR A 30 0.57 -10.24 4.72
N ASP A 31 -0.42 -9.50 5.23
CA ASP A 31 -1.04 -9.77 6.52
C ASP A 31 -2.00 -10.96 6.39
N GLU A 32 -1.63 -12.11 6.97
CA GLU A 32 -2.44 -13.33 6.97
C GLU A 32 -3.74 -13.20 7.78
N ALA A 33 -3.81 -12.23 8.70
CA ALA A 33 -5.01 -11.94 9.48
C ALA A 33 -5.92 -10.87 8.83
N ALA A 34 -5.55 -10.36 7.66
CA ALA A 34 -6.34 -9.37 6.95
C ALA A 34 -7.74 -9.90 6.63
N ILE A 35 -8.77 -9.14 7.02
CA ILE A 35 -10.15 -9.42 6.62
C ILE A 35 -10.36 -8.79 5.24
N VAL A 36 -10.46 -9.62 4.21
CA VAL A 36 -10.75 -9.18 2.85
C VAL A 36 -12.26 -9.08 2.67
N PHE A 37 -12.74 -7.88 2.36
CA PHE A 37 -14.12 -7.65 1.96
C PHE A 37 -14.18 -7.61 0.44
N ASP A 38 -14.74 -8.65 -0.18
CA ASP A 38 -15.10 -8.58 -1.59
C ASP A 38 -16.28 -7.62 -1.74
N ASN A 39 -16.07 -6.53 -2.48
CA ASN A 39 -17.17 -5.68 -2.94
C ASN A 39 -17.63 -6.18 -4.33
N PRO A 40 -18.95 -6.32 -4.56
CA PRO A 40 -19.50 -6.71 -5.85
C PRO A 40 -19.32 -5.65 -6.94
#